data_AF-A0A8T9IF52-F1
#
_entry.id   AF-A0A8T9IF52-F1
#
_cell.length_a   1.000
_cell.length_b   1.000
_cell.length_c   1.000
_cell.angle_alpha   90.00
_cell.angle_beta   90.00
_cell.angle_gamma   90.00
#
_symmetry.space_group_name_H-M   'P 1'
#
loop_
_entity.id
_entity.type
_entity.pdbx_description
1 polymer ?
#
loop_
_entity_poly.entity_id
_entity_poly.type
_entity_poly.pdbx_seq_one_letter_code
_entity_poly.pdbx_strand_id
1 'polypeptide(L)'
;MGLGEGDTGVLAKTDEAVTQLSGVIKDLLPSRCIVKTLQFDIFGFSRGAAAARHFANRIYHKDPQLVKAIRQGLANREYHSDSAGKTRFIGIFDTVAAIGTPFNGVNPNSADTGDVDLTLHAGIAEKVFHIAAQHECRFNFALNSVRPAWPELVLPGVHSDIGGGYWPNEQENCFLTRPQAETVPENQPDESTHVYRQTFSALKDMESSPNIAPIIRTSTSTAKTWNDKRMLPDHLGTPQKRTFAALTLNPRQVKNNWAAVAYLVMLEAATEAGCEFRTEDDNRTLLIPPELRPLCNKALAMGKAARSGYATAGFTTDEIDILAKQYIHCSANWNSVKIDTNNNIVGGAKPLALIFANRPDERWLRTIYDMDGVRKYL
;
A
#
# COMPACT_ATOMS: atom_id res chain seq x y z
N MET A 1 -9.50 5.68 11.31
CA MET A 1 -8.05 5.79 11.09
C MET A 1 -7.45 4.44 11.42
N GLY A 2 -6.76 3.80 10.47
CA GLY A 2 -6.15 2.48 10.68
C GLY A 2 -4.78 2.60 11.29
N LEU A 3 -4.72 2.95 12.58
CA LEU A 3 -3.48 3.21 13.33
C LEU A 3 -2.67 1.95 13.66
N GLY A 4 -3.20 0.76 13.34
CA GLY A 4 -2.52 -0.51 13.62
C GLY A 4 -2.37 -0.81 15.11
N GLU A 5 -3.21 -0.21 15.96
CA GLU A 5 -3.24 -0.45 17.42
C GLU A 5 -4.42 -1.36 17.81
N GLY A 6 -4.30 -2.00 18.98
CA GLY A 6 -5.30 -2.92 19.53
C GLY A 6 -5.34 -4.28 18.84
N ASP A 7 -6.50 -4.95 18.88
CA ASP A 7 -6.69 -6.35 18.44
C ASP A 7 -6.43 -6.59 16.94
N THR A 8 -6.31 -5.52 16.14
CA THR A 8 -6.02 -5.57 14.70
C THR A 8 -4.60 -5.11 14.36
N GLY A 9 -3.79 -4.82 15.37
CA GLY A 9 -2.42 -4.37 15.22
C GLY A 9 -1.44 -5.47 14.82
N VAL A 10 -0.23 -5.06 14.44
CA VAL A 10 0.83 -5.98 13.99
C VAL A 10 1.15 -7.01 15.08
N LEU A 11 1.39 -6.55 16.32
CA LEU A 11 1.71 -7.43 17.45
C LEU A 11 0.57 -8.43 17.71
N ALA A 12 -0.66 -7.92 17.85
CA ALA A 12 -1.86 -8.72 18.08
C ALA A 12 -2.05 -9.80 17.01
N LYS A 13 -1.80 -9.50 15.73
CA LYS A 13 -1.88 -10.48 14.65
C LYS A 13 -0.80 -11.54 14.71
N THR A 14 0.41 -11.20 15.14
CA THR A 14 1.43 -12.23 15.37
C THR A 14 1.14 -13.07 16.61
N ASP A 15 0.58 -12.50 17.67
CA ASP A 15 0.17 -13.23 18.88
C ASP A 15 -1.00 -14.17 18.59
N GLU A 16 -1.96 -13.73 17.78
CA GLU A 16 -3.04 -14.57 17.26
C GLU A 16 -2.47 -15.76 16.46
N ALA A 17 -1.51 -15.53 15.57
CA ALA A 17 -0.85 -16.59 14.81
C ALA A 17 -0.14 -17.60 15.73
N VAL A 18 0.60 -17.14 16.75
CA VAL A 18 1.25 -18.01 17.74
C VAL A 18 0.23 -18.81 18.56
N THR A 19 -0.89 -18.19 18.94
CA THR A 19 -1.95 -18.86 19.71
C THR A 19 -2.59 -20.01 18.91
N GLN A 20 -2.81 -19.80 17.61
CA GLN A 20 -3.42 -20.80 16.72
C GLN A 20 -2.43 -21.91 16.32
N LEU A 21 -1.12 -21.65 16.37
CA LEU A 21 -0.06 -22.53 15.86
C LEU A 21 -0.14 -23.97 16.41
N SER A 22 -0.40 -24.12 17.72
CA SER A 22 -0.49 -25.45 18.34
C SER A 22 -1.63 -26.30 17.79
N GLY A 23 -2.76 -25.68 17.42
CA GLY A 23 -3.91 -26.35 16.81
C GLY A 23 -3.59 -26.75 15.37
N VAL A 24 -3.08 -25.81 14.58
CA VAL A 24 -2.69 -26.06 13.18
C VAL A 24 -1.68 -27.20 13.06
N ILE A 25 -0.65 -27.22 13.91
CA ILE A 25 0.33 -28.31 13.91
C ILE A 25 -0.33 -29.66 14.22
N LYS A 26 -1.25 -29.72 15.19
CA LYS A 26 -1.95 -30.98 15.52
C LYS A 26 -2.79 -31.47 14.35
N ASP A 27 -3.49 -30.57 13.68
CA ASP A 27 -4.38 -30.90 12.57
C ASP A 27 -3.61 -31.37 11.32
N LEU A 28 -2.39 -30.87 11.11
CA LEU A 28 -1.53 -31.26 10.00
C LEU A 28 -0.79 -32.58 10.24
N LEU A 29 -0.57 -32.98 11.49
CA LEU A 29 0.26 -34.14 11.81
C LEU A 29 -0.56 -35.45 11.86
N PRO A 30 -0.19 -36.48 11.08
CA PRO A 30 -0.85 -37.78 11.15
C PRO A 30 -0.56 -38.49 12.47
N SER A 31 -1.37 -39.49 12.84
CA SER A 31 -1.33 -40.16 14.15
C SER A 31 0.03 -40.75 14.57
N ARG A 32 0.88 -41.14 13.61
CA ARG A 32 2.26 -41.61 13.86
C ARG A 32 3.21 -41.03 12.81
N CYS A 33 4.04 -40.08 13.22
CA CYS A 33 5.10 -39.52 12.38
C CYS A 33 6.23 -38.97 13.25
N ILE A 34 7.44 -38.96 12.69
CA ILE A 34 8.59 -38.23 13.22
C ILE A 34 8.70 -36.94 12.41
N VAL A 35 8.74 -35.80 13.10
CA VAL A 35 8.82 -34.50 12.43
C VAL A 35 10.30 -34.13 12.29
N LYS A 36 10.83 -34.29 11.08
CA LYS A 36 12.24 -33.95 10.80
C LYS A 36 12.48 -32.44 10.77
N THR A 37 11.54 -31.67 10.23
CA THR A 37 11.67 -30.22 10.06
C THR A 37 10.30 -29.57 10.10
N LEU A 38 10.25 -28.38 10.69
CA LEU A 38 9.09 -27.49 10.65
C LEU A 38 9.54 -26.19 9.95
N GLN A 39 8.93 -25.90 8.80
CA GLN A 39 9.22 -24.72 8.01
C GLN A 39 8.02 -23.78 7.98
N PHE A 40 8.29 -22.48 7.96
CA PHE A 40 7.30 -21.42 7.77
C PHE A 40 7.49 -20.76 6.40
N ASP A 41 6.39 -20.64 5.66
CA ASP A 41 6.27 -19.71 4.55
C ASP A 41 5.36 -18.57 4.99
N ILE A 42 5.91 -17.37 5.07
CA ILE A 42 5.24 -16.23 5.68
C ILE A 42 4.92 -15.23 4.58
N PHE A 43 3.64 -14.96 4.39
CA PHE A 43 3.17 -13.99 3.41
C PHE A 43 2.50 -12.81 4.09
N GLY A 44 2.63 -11.63 3.49
CA GLY A 44 1.97 -10.45 4.03
C GLY A 44 1.82 -9.33 3.01
N PHE A 45 0.74 -8.57 3.12
CA PHE A 45 0.52 -7.34 2.36
C PHE A 45 0.35 -6.17 3.32
N SER A 46 0.96 -5.02 3.03
CA SER A 46 0.79 -3.78 3.80
C SER A 46 1.24 -3.95 5.26
N ARG A 47 0.36 -3.68 6.24
CA ARG A 47 0.58 -4.00 7.65
C ARG A 47 0.71 -5.51 7.90
N GLY A 48 0.09 -6.35 7.07
CA GLY A 48 0.31 -7.80 7.09
C GLY A 48 1.75 -8.16 6.69
N ALA A 49 2.39 -7.37 5.83
CA ALA A 49 3.83 -7.54 5.56
C ALA A 49 4.70 -7.10 6.75
N ALA A 50 4.29 -6.05 7.47
CA ALA A 50 4.94 -5.69 8.74
C ALA A 50 4.81 -6.82 9.78
N ALA A 51 3.62 -7.43 9.89
CA ALA A 51 3.41 -8.60 10.73
C ALA A 51 4.19 -9.84 10.27
N ALA A 52 4.32 -10.06 8.96
CA ALA A 52 5.13 -11.14 8.42
C ALA A 52 6.62 -10.99 8.82
N ARG A 53 7.16 -9.77 8.69
CA ARG A 53 8.53 -9.44 9.10
C ARG A 53 8.71 -9.64 10.61
N HIS A 54 7.78 -9.13 11.41
CA HIS A 54 7.82 -9.29 12.87
C HIS A 54 7.72 -10.76 13.30
N PHE A 55 6.83 -11.53 12.69
CA PHE A 55 6.68 -12.96 12.98
C PHE A 55 7.95 -13.75 12.62
N ALA A 56 8.62 -13.39 11.51
CA ALA A 56 9.91 -13.97 11.16
C ALA A 56 10.99 -13.68 12.22
N ASN A 57 11.01 -12.46 12.79
CA ASN A 57 11.90 -12.12 13.90
C ASN A 57 11.58 -12.92 15.16
N ARG A 58 10.30 -13.19 15.46
CA ARG A 58 9.90 -14.06 16.56
C ARG A 58 10.43 -15.49 16.40
N ILE A 59 10.42 -16.02 15.18
CA ILE A 59 11.03 -17.33 14.87
C ILE A 59 12.55 -17.26 15.06
N TYR A 60 13.21 -16.26 14.46
CA TYR A 60 14.67 -16.08 14.50
C TYR A 60 15.21 -15.93 15.93
N HIS A 61 14.53 -15.16 16.77
CA HIS A 61 14.88 -14.95 18.18
C HIS A 61 14.35 -16.04 19.11
N LYS A 62 13.70 -17.09 18.59
CA LYS A 62 13.16 -18.20 19.36
C LYS A 62 12.23 -17.75 20.48
N ASP A 63 11.25 -16.92 20.13
CA ASP A 63 10.22 -16.43 21.05
C ASP A 63 9.68 -17.58 21.93
N PRO A 64 9.74 -17.47 23.27
CA PRO A 64 9.33 -18.53 24.18
C PRO A 64 7.88 -18.98 24.01
N GLN A 65 6.96 -18.08 23.66
CA GLN A 65 5.56 -18.40 23.43
C GLN A 65 5.40 -19.21 22.14
N LEU A 66 6.13 -18.85 21.09
CA LEU A 66 6.17 -19.59 19.82
C LEU A 66 6.74 -20.99 20.02
N VAL A 67 7.89 -21.12 20.69
CA VAL A 67 8.51 -22.42 21.00
C VAL A 67 7.56 -23.29 21.83
N LYS A 68 6.88 -22.70 22.81
CA LYS A 68 5.88 -23.39 23.62
C LYS A 68 4.71 -23.89 22.77
N ALA A 69 4.18 -23.05 21.87
CA ALA A 69 3.08 -23.42 20.99
C ALA A 69 3.46 -24.57 20.04
N ILE A 70 4.67 -24.53 19.45
CA ILE A 70 5.20 -25.62 18.63
C ILE A 70 5.31 -26.91 19.43
N ARG A 71 5.92 -26.87 20.63
CA ARG A 71 6.06 -28.04 21.51
C ARG A 71 4.71 -28.64 21.89
N GLN A 72 3.71 -27.79 22.18
CA GLN A 72 2.35 -28.23 22.48
C GLN A 72 1.65 -28.85 21.26
N GLY A 73 1.88 -28.30 20.07
CA GLY A 73 1.36 -28.82 18.80
C GLY A 73 1.94 -30.20 18.47
N LEU A 74 3.24 -30.37 18.68
CA LEU A 74 3.95 -31.64 18.47
C LEU A 74 3.53 -32.74 19.46
N ALA A 75 2.87 -32.40 20.57
CA ALA A 75 2.35 -33.37 21.55
C ALA A 75 3.36 -34.45 21.99
N ASN A 76 4.60 -34.03 22.28
CA ASN A 76 5.74 -34.89 22.66
C ASN A 76 6.22 -35.88 21.57
N ARG A 77 5.87 -35.66 20.30
CA ARG A 77 6.47 -36.41 19.18
C ARG A 77 7.94 -36.07 19.05
N GLU A 78 8.68 -37.03 18.48
CA GLU A 78 10.08 -36.84 18.16
C GLU A 78 10.24 -35.75 17.08
N TYR A 79 11.06 -34.75 17.40
CA TYR A 79 11.30 -33.56 16.59
C TYR A 79 12.80 -33.25 16.55
N HIS A 80 13.37 -33.16 15.35
CA HIS A 80 14.82 -33.08 15.13
C HIS A 80 15.31 -31.73 14.57
N SER A 81 14.45 -30.72 14.54
CA SER A 81 14.78 -29.39 14.00
C SER A 81 14.83 -28.32 15.11
N ASP A 82 15.14 -27.07 14.75
CA ASP A 82 15.20 -25.96 15.69
C ASP A 82 13.89 -25.82 16.46
N SER A 83 13.95 -25.56 17.77
CA SER A 83 12.79 -25.43 18.66
C SER A 83 11.76 -24.40 18.18
N ALA A 84 12.17 -23.40 17.40
CA ALA A 84 11.29 -22.37 16.84
C ALA A 84 10.86 -22.66 15.39
N GLY A 85 11.30 -23.77 14.79
CA GLY A 85 11.19 -24.02 13.36
C GLY A 85 12.20 -23.20 12.55
N LYS A 86 12.02 -23.16 11.23
CA LYS A 86 12.83 -22.36 10.30
C LYS A 86 11.93 -21.62 9.33
N THR A 87 12.32 -20.41 8.93
CA THR A 87 11.60 -19.70 7.86
C THR A 87 12.20 -20.07 6.51
N ARG A 88 11.39 -20.63 5.62
CA ARG A 88 11.80 -20.94 4.24
C ARG A 88 11.63 -19.71 3.36
N PHE A 89 10.41 -19.19 3.26
CA PHE A 89 10.11 -18.06 2.40
C PHE A 89 9.42 -16.93 3.14
N ILE A 90 9.82 -15.69 2.87
CA ILE A 90 9.08 -14.47 3.24
C ILE A 90 8.67 -13.75 1.96
N GLY A 91 7.38 -13.82 1.62
CA GLY A 91 6.79 -13.15 0.46
C GLY A 91 5.96 -11.95 0.88
N ILE A 92 6.48 -10.74 0.66
CA ILE A 92 5.82 -9.53 1.13
C ILE A 92 5.44 -8.58 0.01
N PHE A 93 4.29 -7.92 0.16
CA PHE A 93 3.78 -6.91 -0.74
C PHE A 93 3.71 -5.57 -0.01
N ASP A 94 4.40 -4.58 -0.56
CA ASP A 94 4.31 -3.16 -0.25
C ASP A 94 4.23 -2.86 1.26
N THR A 95 5.25 -3.27 2.01
CA THR A 95 5.30 -3.13 3.46
C THR A 95 5.09 -1.70 3.92
N VAL A 96 4.03 -1.49 4.70
CA VAL A 96 3.72 -0.23 5.37
C VAL A 96 3.65 -0.53 6.86
N ALA A 97 4.55 0.08 7.64
CA ALA A 97 4.55 -0.07 9.08
C ALA A 97 3.33 0.65 9.69
N ALA A 98 3.17 1.95 9.38
CA ALA A 98 2.11 2.84 9.84
C ALA A 98 1.51 2.43 11.20
N ILE A 99 2.37 2.41 12.22
CA ILE A 99 2.00 2.22 13.62
C ILE A 99 1.91 3.63 14.19
N GLY A 100 0.70 4.15 14.36
CA GLY A 100 0.54 5.37 15.16
C GLY A 100 0.78 4.96 16.60
N THR A 101 1.79 5.52 17.27
CA THR A 101 2.00 5.32 18.71
C THR A 101 1.74 6.65 19.44
N PRO A 102 1.36 6.64 20.73
CA PRO A 102 1.26 7.87 21.52
C PRO A 102 2.58 8.65 21.56
N PHE A 103 3.71 7.95 21.44
CA PHE A 103 5.07 8.52 21.43
C PHE A 103 5.45 9.19 20.11
N ASN A 104 4.88 8.77 18.97
CA ASN A 104 5.14 9.39 17.66
C ASN A 104 4.12 10.47 17.27
N GLY A 105 3.26 10.89 18.20
CA GLY A 105 2.23 11.90 17.97
C GLY A 105 1.13 11.43 17.03
N VAL A 106 0.91 10.11 16.90
CA VAL A 106 -0.06 9.50 15.98
C VAL A 106 0.29 9.79 14.50
N ASN A 107 1.58 9.89 14.19
CA ASN A 107 2.05 10.08 12.82
C ASN A 107 2.34 8.72 12.16
N PRO A 108 1.46 8.21 11.27
CA PRO A 108 1.69 6.94 10.58
C PRO A 108 2.83 7.01 9.55
N ASN A 109 3.34 8.21 9.25
CA ASN A 109 4.54 8.42 8.44
C ASN A 109 5.78 8.62 9.32
N SER A 110 6.01 7.67 10.22
CA SER A 110 7.19 7.63 11.09
C SER A 110 7.97 6.35 10.84
N ALA A 111 9.29 6.41 11.03
CA ALA A 111 10.15 5.23 11.11
C ALA A 111 9.99 4.49 12.45
N ASP A 112 9.42 5.14 13.45
CA ASP A 112 9.17 4.53 14.77
C ASP A 112 8.02 3.53 14.67
N THR A 113 8.39 2.25 14.74
CA THR A 113 7.48 1.10 14.72
C THR A 113 7.16 0.58 16.12
N GLY A 114 7.57 1.27 17.18
CA GLY A 114 7.44 0.80 18.56
C GLY A 114 8.10 -0.58 18.75
N ASP A 115 7.37 -1.53 19.32
CA ASP A 115 7.87 -2.89 19.58
C ASP A 115 7.89 -3.80 18.33
N VAL A 116 7.46 -3.29 17.16
CA VAL A 116 7.42 -4.07 15.93
C VAL A 116 8.79 -4.06 15.25
N ASP A 117 9.48 -5.19 15.36
CA ASP A 117 10.72 -5.42 14.64
C ASP A 117 10.49 -5.77 13.16
N LEU A 118 10.88 -4.86 12.27
CA LEU A 118 10.82 -5.05 10.83
C LEU A 118 12.15 -5.53 10.22
N THR A 119 13.23 -5.63 10.97
CA THR A 119 14.55 -5.93 10.41
C THR A 119 14.58 -7.35 9.86
N LEU A 120 15.11 -7.56 8.64
CA LEU A 120 15.26 -8.90 8.07
C LEU A 120 16.75 -9.25 8.02
N HIS A 121 17.28 -9.79 9.12
CA HIS A 121 18.70 -10.13 9.23
C HIS A 121 19.12 -11.28 8.30
N ALA A 122 20.41 -11.36 7.98
CA ALA A 122 20.97 -12.51 7.29
C ALA A 122 20.67 -13.80 8.06
N GLY A 123 20.10 -14.81 7.38
CA GLY A 123 19.68 -16.06 8.01
C GLY A 123 18.27 -16.05 8.63
N ILE A 124 17.52 -14.95 8.56
CA ILE A 124 16.13 -14.89 9.04
C ILE A 124 15.19 -15.81 8.25
N ALA A 125 15.47 -16.00 6.96
CA ALA A 125 14.78 -16.90 6.05
C ALA A 125 15.73 -17.41 4.97
N GLU A 126 15.40 -18.55 4.35
CA GLU A 126 16.16 -19.06 3.20
C GLU A 126 16.03 -18.12 1.98
N LYS A 127 14.83 -17.56 1.78
CA LYS A 127 14.50 -16.61 0.72
C LYS A 127 13.54 -15.54 1.21
N VAL A 128 13.79 -14.29 0.79
CA VAL A 128 12.89 -13.15 0.98
C VAL A 128 12.67 -12.50 -0.38
N PHE A 129 11.43 -12.14 -0.67
CA PHE A 129 11.09 -11.37 -1.87
C PHE A 129 10.00 -10.35 -1.56
N HIS A 130 10.26 -9.10 -1.97
CA HIS A 130 9.35 -7.98 -1.74
C HIS A 130 8.92 -7.35 -3.06
N ILE A 131 7.62 -7.18 -3.28
CA ILE A 131 7.08 -6.38 -4.38
C ILE A 131 6.59 -5.03 -3.83
N ALA A 132 7.10 -3.92 -4.34
CA ALA A 132 6.74 -2.56 -3.91
C ALA A 132 5.98 -1.79 -5.01
N ALA A 133 5.08 -0.90 -4.58
CA ALA A 133 4.27 -0.07 -5.46
C ALA A 133 5.02 1.18 -5.94
N GLN A 134 5.18 1.33 -7.25
CA GLN A 134 5.90 2.44 -7.88
C GLN A 134 5.18 3.78 -7.77
N HIS A 135 3.85 3.79 -7.89
CA HIS A 135 3.04 5.01 -8.02
C HIS A 135 2.31 5.36 -6.72
N GLU A 136 2.47 4.57 -5.66
CA GLU A 136 1.95 4.92 -4.34
C GLU A 136 2.63 6.22 -3.86
N CYS A 137 1.85 7.18 -3.39
CA CYS A 137 2.34 8.50 -2.99
C CYS A 137 1.52 9.11 -1.85
N ARG A 138 0.70 8.32 -1.14
CA ARG A 138 -0.01 8.78 0.04
C ARG A 138 0.95 8.93 1.21
N PHE A 139 0.74 10.00 1.98
CA PHE A 139 1.52 10.29 3.17
C PHE A 139 1.50 9.15 4.20
N ASN A 140 0.34 8.51 4.41
CA ASN A 140 0.18 7.46 5.41
C ASN A 140 0.71 6.07 4.97
N PHE A 141 1.27 5.96 3.76
CA PHE A 141 1.66 4.68 3.15
C PHE A 141 3.16 4.66 2.86
N ALA A 142 3.98 5.07 3.84
CA ALA A 142 5.43 5.02 3.71
C ALA A 142 5.93 3.58 3.53
N LEU A 143 6.79 3.37 2.54
CA LEU A 143 7.37 2.06 2.24
C LEU A 143 8.46 1.74 3.26
N ASN A 144 8.47 0.51 3.77
CA ASN A 144 9.60 -0.06 4.50
C ASN A 144 10.32 -1.03 3.56
N SER A 145 11.38 -0.54 2.91
CA SER A 145 12.14 -1.28 1.90
C SER A 145 13.00 -2.37 2.55
N VAL A 146 13.27 -3.43 1.78
CA VAL A 146 14.23 -4.49 2.15
C VAL A 146 15.55 -4.39 1.40
N ARG A 147 15.69 -3.37 0.53
CA ARG A 147 16.93 -3.10 -0.20
C ARG A 147 18.01 -2.54 0.73
N PRO A 148 19.30 -2.80 0.45
CA PRO A 148 19.81 -3.70 -0.59
C PRO A 148 19.91 -5.18 -0.13
N ALA A 149 19.54 -5.48 1.13
CA ALA A 149 19.80 -6.78 1.74
C ALA A 149 19.03 -7.94 1.11
N TRP A 150 17.80 -7.69 0.65
CA TRP A 150 16.95 -8.69 0.02
C TRP A 150 16.42 -8.24 -1.34
N PRO A 151 16.11 -9.20 -2.24
CA PRO A 151 15.46 -8.91 -3.51
C PRO A 151 14.14 -8.15 -3.34
N GLU A 152 14.07 -6.96 -3.95
CA GLU A 152 12.86 -6.13 -4.00
C GLU A 152 12.58 -5.70 -5.44
N LEU A 153 11.39 -6.01 -5.94
CA LEU A 153 10.89 -5.62 -7.25
C LEU A 153 9.92 -4.45 -7.10
N VAL A 154 10.16 -3.35 -7.83
CA VAL A 154 9.20 -2.25 -7.94
C VAL A 154 8.37 -2.48 -9.19
N LEU A 155 7.05 -2.57 -9.03
CA LEU A 155 6.10 -2.70 -10.13
C LEU A 155 5.23 -1.43 -10.26
N PRO A 156 4.82 -1.07 -11.50
CA PRO A 156 3.80 -0.07 -11.73
C PRO A 156 2.57 -0.31 -10.85
N GLY A 157 1.96 0.74 -10.34
CA GLY A 157 0.73 0.65 -9.54
C GLY A 157 0.84 1.33 -8.19
N VAL A 158 -0.32 1.55 -7.56
CA VAL A 158 -0.42 1.99 -6.16
C VAL A 158 -0.52 0.79 -5.22
N HIS A 159 -0.57 1.04 -3.91
CA HIS A 159 -0.52 0.00 -2.86
C HIS A 159 -1.39 -1.24 -3.12
N SER A 160 -2.67 -1.04 -3.44
CA SER A 160 -3.64 -2.12 -3.68
C SER A 160 -3.67 -2.61 -5.13
N ASP A 161 -2.96 -1.95 -6.06
CA ASP A 161 -2.66 -2.53 -7.36
C ASP A 161 -1.61 -3.63 -7.26
N ILE A 162 -0.80 -3.61 -6.19
CA ILE A 162 0.24 -4.61 -5.90
C ILE A 162 -0.30 -5.70 -4.98
N GLY A 163 -0.91 -5.32 -3.85
CA GLY A 163 -1.43 -6.30 -2.89
C GLY A 163 -2.86 -6.77 -3.13
N GLY A 164 -3.58 -6.15 -4.07
CA GLY A 164 -5.01 -6.37 -4.28
C GLY A 164 -5.91 -5.57 -3.33
N GLY A 165 -7.22 -5.80 -3.46
CA GLY A 165 -8.25 -5.19 -2.60
C GLY A 165 -9.15 -4.16 -3.30
N TYR A 166 -8.86 -3.81 -4.56
CA TYR A 166 -9.77 -3.04 -5.40
C TYR A 166 -10.89 -3.91 -5.96
N TRP A 167 -12.07 -3.34 -6.14
CA TRP A 167 -13.17 -4.01 -6.86
C TRP A 167 -12.79 -4.24 -8.33
N PRO A 168 -13.38 -5.26 -9.00
CA PRO A 168 -13.06 -5.57 -10.40
C PRO A 168 -13.14 -4.38 -11.36
N ASN A 169 -14.09 -3.46 -11.11
CA ASN A 169 -14.18 -2.18 -11.79
C ASN A 169 -14.54 -1.11 -10.74
N GLU A 170 -13.66 -0.13 -10.55
CA GLU A 170 -13.90 1.01 -9.68
C GLU A 170 -14.07 2.29 -10.48
N GLN A 171 -15.06 3.09 -10.07
CA GLN A 171 -15.22 4.44 -10.56
C GLN A 171 -14.49 5.41 -9.64
N GLU A 172 -13.46 6.05 -10.17
CA GLU A 172 -12.67 7.02 -9.42
C GLU A 172 -13.19 8.43 -9.59
N ASN A 173 -13.40 9.12 -8.47
CA ASN A 173 -13.76 10.53 -8.41
C ASN A 173 -12.85 11.20 -7.39
N CYS A 174 -11.70 11.70 -7.83
CA CYS A 174 -10.62 12.13 -6.93
C CYS A 174 -10.42 13.64 -6.98
N PHE A 175 -10.37 14.29 -5.81
CA PHE A 175 -9.81 15.61 -5.63
C PHE A 175 -8.29 15.53 -5.62
N LEU A 176 -7.64 16.05 -6.66
CA LEU A 176 -6.19 16.02 -6.80
C LEU A 176 -5.54 17.12 -5.97
N THR A 177 -6.18 18.28 -5.86
CA THR A 177 -5.73 19.35 -4.97
C THR A 177 -6.64 19.48 -3.76
N ARG A 178 -6.06 19.87 -2.62
CA ARG A 178 -6.85 20.26 -1.45
C ARG A 178 -7.78 21.42 -1.82
N PRO A 179 -9.10 21.31 -1.58
CA PRO A 179 -10.02 22.41 -1.79
C PRO A 179 -9.59 23.68 -1.06
N GLN A 180 -9.39 24.74 -1.83
CA GLN A 180 -9.10 26.08 -1.33
C GLN A 180 -10.39 26.89 -1.25
N ALA A 181 -10.41 27.90 -0.39
CA ALA A 181 -11.57 28.75 -0.17
C ALA A 181 -11.17 30.22 -0.10
N GLU A 182 -12.01 31.08 -0.69
CA GLU A 182 -11.87 32.54 -0.67
C GLU A 182 -13.26 33.15 -0.46
N THR A 183 -13.32 34.28 0.25
CA THR A 183 -14.56 35.04 0.43
C THR A 183 -14.54 36.22 -0.53
N VAL A 184 -15.57 36.32 -1.37
CA VAL A 184 -15.68 37.29 -2.46
C VAL A 184 -17.08 37.92 -2.48
N PRO A 185 -17.27 39.07 -3.15
CA PRO A 185 -18.60 39.60 -3.43
C PRO A 185 -19.49 38.56 -4.10
N GLU A 186 -20.78 38.51 -3.73
CA GLU A 186 -21.71 37.48 -4.21
C GLU A 186 -21.82 37.45 -5.75
N ASN A 187 -21.73 38.61 -6.38
CA ASN A 187 -21.81 38.78 -7.84
C ASN A 187 -20.55 38.36 -8.60
N GLN A 188 -19.42 38.10 -7.92
CA GLN A 188 -18.18 37.69 -8.58
C GLN A 188 -18.28 36.25 -9.10
N PRO A 189 -18.03 35.95 -10.39
CA PRO A 189 -18.03 34.57 -10.90
C PRO A 189 -16.95 33.70 -10.24
N ASP A 190 -17.24 32.43 -9.96
CA ASP A 190 -16.32 31.54 -9.24
C ASP A 190 -15.02 31.29 -10.02
N GLU A 191 -15.10 31.23 -11.34
CA GLU A 191 -13.98 31.03 -12.28
C GLU A 191 -13.05 32.24 -12.35
N SER A 192 -13.49 33.40 -11.85
CA SER A 192 -12.67 34.61 -11.79
C SER A 192 -11.85 34.74 -10.50
N THR A 193 -12.07 33.84 -9.54
CA THR A 193 -11.45 33.90 -8.20
C THR A 193 -9.97 33.54 -8.22
N HIS A 194 -9.25 33.96 -7.18
CA HIS A 194 -7.83 33.63 -7.03
C HIS A 194 -7.66 32.12 -6.82
N VAL A 195 -8.52 31.53 -5.98
CA VAL A 195 -8.49 30.09 -5.68
C VAL A 195 -8.70 29.23 -6.91
N TYR A 196 -9.56 29.64 -7.86
CA TYR A 196 -9.73 28.93 -9.13
C TYR A 196 -8.44 28.92 -9.95
N ARG A 197 -7.80 30.08 -10.14
CA ARG A 197 -6.54 30.17 -10.89
C ARG A 197 -5.40 29.35 -10.25
N GLN A 198 -5.34 29.33 -8.92
CA GLN A 198 -4.34 28.53 -8.19
C GLN A 198 -4.51 27.02 -8.39
N THR A 199 -5.71 26.51 -8.69
CA THR A 199 -5.88 25.06 -8.89
C THR A 199 -5.02 24.51 -10.04
N PHE A 200 -4.81 25.31 -11.09
CA PHE A 200 -4.03 24.93 -12.25
C PHE A 200 -2.51 25.03 -12.03
N SER A 201 -2.04 25.83 -11.06
CA SER A 201 -0.60 25.90 -10.78
C SER A 201 -0.06 24.58 -10.22
N ALA A 202 -0.90 23.83 -9.50
CA ALA A 202 -0.55 22.52 -8.95
C ALA A 202 -0.43 21.42 -10.01
N LEU A 203 -0.96 21.61 -11.23
CA LEU A 203 -0.80 20.64 -12.32
C LEU A 203 0.66 20.42 -12.67
N LYS A 204 1.44 21.51 -12.75
CA LYS A 204 2.86 21.44 -13.12
C LYS A 204 3.67 20.60 -12.14
N ASP A 205 3.37 20.70 -10.85
CA ASP A 205 4.03 19.89 -9.82
C ASP A 205 3.68 18.40 -10.00
N MET A 206 2.43 18.08 -10.31
CA MET A 206 1.98 16.70 -10.56
C MET A 206 2.56 16.12 -11.85
N GLU A 207 2.63 16.91 -12.93
CA GLU A 207 3.26 16.51 -14.19
C GLU A 207 4.75 16.20 -14.02
N SER A 208 5.41 16.88 -13.08
CA SER A 208 6.82 16.64 -12.76
C SER A 208 7.07 15.43 -11.85
N SER A 209 6.03 14.94 -11.16
CA SER A 209 6.19 13.84 -10.21
C SER A 209 6.00 12.48 -10.90
N PRO A 210 6.99 11.58 -10.84
CA PRO A 210 6.92 10.28 -11.52
C PRO A 210 5.75 9.40 -11.03
N ASN A 211 5.26 9.62 -9.80
CA ASN A 211 4.24 8.77 -9.20
C ASN A 211 2.83 9.10 -9.72
N ILE A 212 2.51 10.38 -9.91
CA ILE A 212 1.17 10.82 -10.34
C ILE A 212 1.11 11.22 -11.82
N ALA A 213 2.23 11.61 -12.43
CA ALA A 213 2.28 12.06 -13.82
C ALA A 213 1.64 11.07 -14.82
N PRO A 214 1.79 9.74 -14.70
CA PRO A 214 1.09 8.81 -15.60
C PRO A 214 -0.44 8.97 -15.59
N ILE A 215 -1.05 9.20 -14.42
CA ILE A 215 -2.49 9.42 -14.31
C ILE A 215 -2.86 10.77 -14.93
N ILE A 216 -2.05 11.82 -14.69
CA ILE A 216 -2.28 13.15 -15.26
C ILE A 216 -2.18 13.14 -16.79
N ARG A 217 -1.23 12.41 -17.36
CA ARG A 217 -1.05 12.30 -18.83
C ARG A 217 -2.19 11.54 -19.50
N THR A 218 -2.76 10.56 -18.82
CA THR A 218 -3.70 9.59 -19.43
C THR A 218 -5.16 9.86 -19.11
N SER A 219 -5.44 10.79 -18.19
CA SER A 219 -6.77 11.12 -17.71
C SER A 219 -7.02 12.63 -17.75
N THR A 220 -8.25 13.04 -18.02
CA THR A 220 -8.62 14.45 -17.98
C THR A 220 -8.81 14.91 -16.54
N SER A 221 -8.26 16.08 -16.21
CA SER A 221 -8.51 16.77 -14.95
C SER A 221 -9.22 18.10 -15.20
N THR A 222 -10.13 18.47 -14.31
CA THR A 222 -10.92 19.70 -14.41
C THR A 222 -10.97 20.42 -13.07
N ALA A 223 -10.87 21.74 -13.10
CA ALA A 223 -11.11 22.56 -11.91
C ALA A 223 -12.62 22.63 -11.64
N LYS A 224 -13.05 22.18 -10.46
CA LYS A 224 -14.41 22.31 -9.97
C LYS A 224 -14.51 23.46 -8.99
N THR A 225 -15.61 24.19 -9.09
CA THR A 225 -15.99 25.30 -8.22
C THR A 225 -17.33 25.02 -7.54
N TRP A 226 -17.49 25.53 -6.33
CA TRP A 226 -18.78 25.57 -5.62
C TRP A 226 -18.74 26.72 -4.61
N ASN A 227 -19.89 27.16 -4.11
CA ASN A 227 -19.95 28.28 -3.17
C ASN A 227 -20.98 28.08 -2.05
N ASP A 228 -20.74 28.78 -0.94
CA ASP A 228 -21.67 28.94 0.18
C ASP A 228 -22.03 30.42 0.32
N LYS A 229 -23.31 30.74 0.17
CA LYS A 229 -23.84 32.11 0.25
C LYS A 229 -24.15 32.55 1.68
N ARG A 230 -23.98 31.69 2.69
CA ARG A 230 -24.24 32.02 4.10
C ARG A 230 -23.09 32.80 4.72
N MET A 231 -22.73 33.94 4.12
CA MET A 231 -21.69 34.84 4.61
C MET A 231 -22.29 36.14 5.13
N LEU A 232 -21.66 36.71 6.16
CA LEU A 232 -21.98 38.06 6.59
C LEU A 232 -21.58 39.06 5.49
N PRO A 233 -22.35 40.13 5.29
CA PRO A 233 -21.93 41.23 4.42
C PRO A 233 -20.59 41.83 4.87
N ASP A 234 -19.89 42.49 3.94
CA ASP A 234 -18.69 43.24 4.29
C ASP A 234 -18.99 44.50 5.13
N HIS A 235 -17.94 45.25 5.49
CA HIS A 235 -18.10 46.50 6.26
C HIS A 235 -18.92 47.58 5.53
N LEU A 236 -19.11 47.46 4.21
CA LEU A 236 -19.90 48.36 3.37
C LEU A 236 -21.33 47.84 3.13
N GLY A 237 -21.69 46.68 3.68
CA GLY A 237 -22.99 46.03 3.49
C GLY A 237 -23.11 45.22 2.20
N THR A 238 -22.00 44.98 1.48
CA THR A 238 -21.99 44.19 0.24
C THR A 238 -22.23 42.72 0.57
N PRO A 239 -23.23 42.05 -0.07
CA PRO A 239 -23.42 40.61 0.07
C PRO A 239 -22.17 39.84 -0.36
N GLN A 240 -21.77 38.87 0.46
CA GLN A 240 -20.61 38.03 0.21
C GLN A 240 -21.01 36.58 -0.02
N LYS A 241 -20.13 35.82 -0.67
CA LYS A 241 -20.16 34.36 -0.70
C LYS A 241 -18.77 33.81 -0.41
N ARG A 242 -18.73 32.56 0.04
CA ARG A 242 -17.49 31.80 0.17
C ARG A 242 -17.38 30.83 -1.00
N THR A 243 -16.46 31.11 -1.92
CA THR A 243 -16.19 30.27 -3.09
C THR A 243 -15.08 29.27 -2.76
N PHE A 244 -15.22 28.07 -3.30
CA PHE A 244 -14.26 26.99 -3.21
C PHE A 244 -13.81 26.56 -4.60
N ALA A 245 -12.56 26.14 -4.72
CA ALA A 245 -12.02 25.57 -5.94
C ALA A 245 -11.07 24.40 -5.64
N ALA A 246 -11.14 23.37 -6.48
CA ALA A 246 -10.20 22.27 -6.47
C ALA A 246 -10.08 21.62 -7.85
N LEU A 247 -8.90 21.15 -8.18
CA LEU A 247 -8.68 20.28 -9.31
C LEU A 247 -9.18 18.87 -8.99
N THR A 248 -9.96 18.30 -9.90
CA THR A 248 -10.50 16.96 -9.79
C THR A 248 -10.13 16.12 -11.00
N LEU A 249 -9.92 14.83 -10.76
CA LEU A 249 -9.84 13.82 -11.80
C LEU A 249 -11.25 13.59 -12.34
N ASN A 250 -11.40 13.64 -13.67
CA ASN A 250 -12.69 13.29 -14.28
C ASN A 250 -13.03 11.82 -13.99
N PRO A 251 -14.32 11.49 -13.91
CA PRO A 251 -14.73 10.12 -13.64
C PRO A 251 -14.12 9.15 -14.66
N ARG A 252 -13.44 8.13 -14.15
CA ARG A 252 -12.85 7.06 -14.96
C ARG A 252 -13.11 5.70 -14.34
N GLN A 253 -13.16 4.67 -15.17
CA GLN A 253 -13.28 3.28 -14.76
C GLN A 253 -11.90 2.65 -14.74
N VAL A 254 -11.51 2.06 -13.61
CA VAL A 254 -10.22 1.40 -13.43
C VAL A 254 -10.47 -0.05 -13.03
N LYS A 255 -9.73 -0.97 -13.67
CA LYS A 255 -9.83 -2.41 -13.45
C LYS A 255 -8.76 -2.87 -12.47
N ASN A 256 -9.04 -3.93 -11.70
CA ASN A 256 -8.10 -4.47 -10.72
C ASN A 256 -7.17 -5.59 -11.25
N ASN A 257 -7.22 -5.93 -12.54
CA ASN A 257 -6.48 -7.10 -13.08
C ASN A 257 -4.96 -7.01 -12.90
N TRP A 258 -4.40 -5.82 -12.66
CA TRP A 258 -2.95 -5.67 -12.45
C TRP A 258 -2.45 -6.33 -11.15
N ALA A 259 -3.29 -6.41 -10.12
CA ALA A 259 -2.95 -7.14 -8.89
C ALA A 259 -2.72 -8.63 -9.15
N ALA A 260 -3.37 -9.20 -10.16
CA ALA A 260 -3.12 -10.58 -10.57
C ALA A 260 -1.70 -10.76 -11.16
N VAL A 261 -1.13 -9.74 -11.82
CA VAL A 261 0.25 -9.77 -12.29
C VAL A 261 1.22 -9.81 -11.10
N ALA A 262 1.04 -8.93 -10.12
CA ALA A 262 1.87 -8.93 -8.90
C ALA A 262 1.77 -10.26 -8.14
N TYR A 263 0.55 -10.82 -8.04
CA TYR A 263 0.32 -12.16 -7.48
C TYR A 263 1.10 -13.26 -8.22
N LEU A 264 1.05 -13.30 -9.56
CA LEU A 264 1.79 -14.29 -10.36
C LEU A 264 3.31 -14.17 -10.17
N VAL A 265 3.83 -12.95 -10.07
CA VAL A 265 5.26 -12.72 -9.80
C VAL A 265 5.67 -13.24 -8.43
N MET A 266 4.85 -13.03 -7.40
CA MET A 266 5.09 -13.60 -6.06
C MET A 266 4.94 -15.11 -6.05
N LEU A 267 3.96 -15.65 -6.78
CA LEU A 267 3.74 -17.09 -6.90
C LEU A 267 4.95 -17.80 -7.51
N GLU A 268 5.56 -17.23 -8.55
CA GLU A 268 6.80 -17.74 -9.13
C GLU A 268 7.95 -17.70 -8.10
N ALA A 269 8.10 -16.58 -7.39
CA ALA A 269 9.12 -16.44 -6.34
C ALA A 269 8.98 -17.46 -5.21
N ALA A 270 7.75 -17.67 -4.74
CA ALA A 270 7.43 -18.62 -3.69
C ALA A 270 7.65 -20.07 -4.14
N THR A 271 7.18 -20.41 -5.35
CA THR A 271 7.40 -21.74 -5.95
C THR A 271 8.89 -22.03 -6.11
N GLU A 272 9.69 -21.07 -6.59
CA GLU A 272 11.15 -21.20 -6.68
C GLU A 272 11.82 -21.38 -5.31
N ALA A 273 11.25 -20.81 -4.24
CA ALA A 273 11.70 -21.00 -2.88
C ALA A 273 11.25 -22.35 -2.26
N GLY A 274 10.44 -23.14 -2.97
CA GLY A 274 9.96 -24.45 -2.53
C GLY A 274 8.59 -24.42 -1.84
N CYS A 275 7.84 -23.32 -1.91
CA CYS A 275 6.45 -23.30 -1.47
C CYS A 275 5.58 -24.18 -2.37
N GLU A 276 4.69 -24.98 -1.76
CA GLU A 276 3.77 -25.85 -2.49
C GLU A 276 2.39 -25.19 -2.59
N PHE A 277 1.85 -25.12 -3.79
CA PHE A 277 0.51 -24.61 -4.07
C PHE A 277 -0.34 -25.70 -4.75
N ARG A 278 -1.65 -25.70 -4.51
CA ARG A 278 -2.56 -26.67 -5.13
C ARG A 278 -2.64 -26.46 -6.65
N THR A 279 -2.69 -27.57 -7.40
CA THR A 279 -2.70 -27.63 -8.87
C THR A 279 -4.02 -27.20 -9.50
N GLU A 280 -5.14 -27.28 -8.78
CA GLU A 280 -6.48 -26.88 -9.28
C GLU A 280 -6.59 -25.36 -9.56
N ASP A 281 -5.60 -24.60 -9.13
CA ASP A 281 -5.49 -23.19 -9.41
C ASP A 281 -4.70 -22.88 -10.72
N ASP A 282 -4.35 -23.85 -11.56
CA ASP A 282 -3.54 -23.61 -12.78
C ASP A 282 -4.21 -22.71 -13.85
N ASN A 283 -5.49 -22.37 -13.68
CA ASN A 283 -6.19 -21.36 -14.48
C ASN A 283 -5.82 -19.90 -14.14
N ARG A 284 -4.83 -19.66 -13.27
CA ARG A 284 -4.43 -18.30 -12.82
C ARG A 284 -3.99 -17.37 -13.96
N THR A 285 -3.43 -17.89 -15.07
CA THR A 285 -3.08 -17.06 -16.23
C THR A 285 -4.30 -16.65 -17.08
N LEU A 286 -5.44 -17.34 -16.93
CA LEU A 286 -6.73 -16.92 -17.51
C LEU A 286 -7.29 -15.68 -16.82
N LEU A 287 -6.80 -15.33 -15.62
CA LEU A 287 -7.16 -14.10 -14.91
C LEU A 287 -6.53 -12.86 -15.55
N ILE A 288 -5.51 -13.03 -16.40
CA ILE A 288 -4.81 -11.94 -17.08
C ILE A 288 -5.46 -11.69 -18.44
N PRO A 289 -6.10 -10.52 -18.63
CA PRO A 289 -6.62 -10.11 -19.93
C PRO A 289 -5.53 -10.17 -21.01
N PRO A 290 -5.86 -10.55 -22.26
CA PRO A 290 -4.88 -10.68 -23.35
C PRO A 290 -3.97 -9.45 -23.51
N GLU A 291 -4.52 -8.26 -23.31
CA GLU A 291 -3.81 -6.98 -23.37
C GLU A 291 -2.71 -6.81 -22.30
N LEU A 292 -2.84 -7.47 -21.15
CA LEU A 292 -1.86 -7.41 -20.06
C LEU A 292 -0.78 -8.49 -20.18
N ARG A 293 -0.94 -9.49 -21.05
CA ARG A 293 0.01 -10.62 -21.14
C ARG A 293 1.46 -10.20 -21.45
N PRO A 294 1.73 -9.26 -22.38
CA PRO A 294 3.11 -8.81 -22.62
C PRO A 294 3.73 -8.16 -21.38
N LEU A 295 2.96 -7.33 -20.68
CA LEU A 295 3.39 -6.63 -19.46
C LEU A 295 3.57 -7.61 -18.29
N CYS A 296 2.72 -8.63 -18.20
CA CYS A 296 2.84 -9.72 -17.23
C CYS A 296 4.13 -10.52 -17.46
N ASN A 297 4.41 -10.93 -18.70
CA ASN A 297 5.64 -11.66 -19.03
C ASN A 297 6.89 -10.83 -18.69
N LYS A 298 6.84 -9.52 -18.94
CA LYS A 298 7.91 -8.60 -18.54
C LYS A 298 8.05 -8.53 -17.02
N ALA A 299 6.95 -8.39 -16.27
CA ALA A 299 6.97 -8.38 -14.81
C ALA A 299 7.57 -9.66 -14.21
N LEU A 300 7.22 -10.83 -14.75
CA LEU A 300 7.77 -12.13 -14.36
C LEU A 300 9.29 -12.19 -14.59
N ALA A 301 9.74 -11.79 -15.79
CA ALA A 301 11.16 -11.72 -16.12
C ALA A 301 11.94 -10.75 -15.19
N MET A 302 11.36 -9.58 -14.89
CA MET A 302 11.94 -8.63 -13.94
C MET A 302 12.02 -9.21 -12.52
N GLY A 303 10.99 -9.91 -12.06
CA GLY A 303 10.98 -10.58 -10.76
C GLY A 303 12.07 -11.64 -10.66
N LYS A 304 12.22 -12.48 -11.67
CA LYS A 304 13.29 -13.49 -11.75
C LYS A 304 14.68 -12.86 -11.74
N ALA A 305 14.88 -11.77 -12.48
CA ALA A 305 16.14 -11.04 -12.49
C ALA A 305 16.46 -10.44 -11.12
N ALA A 306 15.48 -9.81 -10.46
CA ALA A 306 15.64 -9.24 -9.12
C ALA A 306 16.07 -10.30 -8.09
N ARG A 307 15.45 -11.50 -8.11
CA ARG A 307 15.84 -12.63 -7.25
C ARG A 307 17.23 -13.19 -7.55
N SER A 308 17.70 -13.01 -8.78
CA SER A 308 19.02 -13.46 -9.25
C SER A 308 20.11 -12.39 -9.09
N GLY A 309 19.79 -11.21 -8.54
CA GLY A 309 20.73 -10.10 -8.37
C GLY A 309 21.05 -9.32 -9.66
N TYR A 310 20.29 -9.52 -10.73
CA TYR A 310 20.47 -8.81 -12.00
C TYR A 310 19.57 -7.58 -12.09
N ALA A 311 20.11 -6.50 -12.65
CA ALA A 311 19.31 -5.34 -13.03
C ALA A 311 18.57 -5.62 -14.34
N THR A 312 17.30 -5.19 -14.41
CA THR A 312 16.51 -5.20 -15.65
C THR A 312 16.02 -3.80 -15.96
N ALA A 313 15.87 -3.51 -17.26
CA ALA A 313 15.19 -2.29 -17.67
C ALA A 313 13.74 -2.34 -17.17
N GLY A 314 13.29 -1.26 -16.53
CA GLY A 314 11.92 -1.15 -16.03
C GLY A 314 10.88 -1.06 -17.16
N PHE A 315 9.64 -0.77 -16.76
CA PHE A 315 8.60 -0.41 -17.71
C PHE A 315 8.91 0.96 -18.34
N THR A 316 8.71 1.05 -19.65
CA THR A 316 8.80 2.28 -20.43
C THR A 316 7.64 3.21 -20.09
N THR A 317 7.77 4.50 -20.43
CA THR A 317 6.70 5.48 -20.24
C THR A 317 5.41 5.06 -20.94
N ASP A 318 5.48 4.54 -22.16
CA ASP A 318 4.30 4.10 -22.92
C ASP A 318 3.60 2.90 -22.26
N GLU A 319 4.37 1.93 -21.75
CA GLU A 319 3.81 0.79 -21.01
C GLU A 319 3.15 1.25 -19.70
N ILE A 320 3.78 2.19 -18.99
CA ILE A 320 3.21 2.78 -17.77
C ILE A 320 1.93 3.56 -18.10
N ASP A 321 1.88 4.29 -19.20
CA ASP A 321 0.70 5.07 -19.60
C ASP A 321 -0.47 4.15 -20.04
N ILE A 322 -0.17 3.01 -20.68
CA ILE A 322 -1.17 1.96 -20.94
C ILE A 322 -1.78 1.46 -19.62
N LEU A 323 -0.94 1.17 -18.62
CA LEU A 323 -1.40 0.75 -17.31
C LEU A 323 -2.16 1.88 -16.58
N ALA A 324 -1.66 3.11 -16.67
CA ALA A 324 -2.24 4.25 -15.97
C ALA A 324 -3.65 4.53 -16.43
N LYS A 325 -3.92 4.35 -17.73
CA LYS A 325 -5.22 4.58 -18.32
C LYS A 325 -6.32 3.67 -17.79
N GLN A 326 -6.02 2.41 -17.44
CA GLN A 326 -7.03 1.39 -17.17
C GLN A 326 -6.84 0.55 -15.91
N TYR A 327 -5.64 0.54 -15.33
CA TYR A 327 -5.25 -0.45 -14.31
C TYR A 327 -4.54 0.13 -13.08
N ILE A 328 -3.97 1.34 -13.17
CA ILE A 328 -3.38 2.01 -11.99
C ILE A 328 -4.42 2.93 -11.38
N HIS A 329 -4.72 2.72 -10.11
CA HIS A 329 -5.68 3.53 -9.36
C HIS A 329 -5.06 4.83 -8.83
N CYS A 330 -5.88 5.87 -8.62
CA CYS A 330 -5.50 7.13 -8.00
C CYS A 330 -5.70 7.05 -6.47
N SER A 331 -4.82 6.33 -5.77
CA SER A 331 -4.94 6.13 -4.32
C SER A 331 -4.82 7.44 -3.53
N ALA A 332 -3.95 8.36 -3.95
CA ALA A 332 -3.73 9.63 -3.29
C ALA A 332 -4.74 10.70 -3.75
N ASN A 333 -5.52 11.24 -2.81
CA ASN A 333 -6.55 12.24 -3.07
C ASN A 333 -6.96 13.02 -1.80
N TRP A 334 -7.65 14.14 -2.02
CA TRP A 334 -8.19 15.03 -0.99
C TRP A 334 -9.71 14.88 -0.82
N ASN A 335 -10.25 13.66 -1.00
CA ASN A 335 -11.71 13.42 -1.05
C ASN A 335 -12.47 13.66 0.25
N SER A 336 -11.82 13.99 1.37
CA SER A 336 -12.51 14.29 2.63
C SER A 336 -13.16 15.68 2.64
N VAL A 337 -13.95 15.97 1.61
CA VAL A 337 -14.77 17.17 1.44
C VAL A 337 -16.12 16.98 2.14
N LYS A 338 -16.71 18.07 2.64
CA LYS A 338 -18.05 17.99 3.25
C LYS A 338 -19.10 17.83 2.15
N ILE A 339 -19.84 16.73 2.20
CA ILE A 339 -21.00 16.48 1.33
C ILE A 339 -22.30 16.62 2.14
N ASP A 340 -23.38 17.05 1.49
CA ASP A 340 -24.73 17.04 2.08
C ASP A 340 -25.42 15.68 1.90
N THR A 341 -26.68 15.57 2.36
CA THR A 341 -27.51 14.36 2.23
C THR A 341 -27.85 13.99 0.78
N ASN A 342 -27.60 14.89 -0.18
CA ASN A 342 -27.86 14.71 -1.61
C ASN A 342 -26.56 14.52 -2.40
N ASN A 343 -25.44 14.23 -1.72
CA ASN A 343 -24.09 14.10 -2.30
C ASN A 343 -23.53 15.37 -2.97
N ASN A 344 -24.10 16.55 -2.71
CA ASN A 344 -23.51 17.81 -3.17
C ASN A 344 -22.39 18.24 -2.24
N ILE A 345 -21.34 18.84 -2.79
CA ILE A 345 -20.23 19.37 -2.00
C ILE A 345 -20.68 20.69 -1.37
N VAL A 346 -20.78 20.73 -0.04
CA VAL A 346 -21.36 21.86 0.73
C VAL A 346 -20.36 22.58 1.62
N GLY A 347 -19.07 22.25 1.55
CA GLY A 347 -18.06 22.98 2.30
C GLY A 347 -16.62 22.62 1.97
N GLY A 348 -15.69 23.42 2.49
CA GLY A 348 -14.26 23.21 2.32
C GLY A 348 -13.68 22.10 3.20
N ALA A 349 -12.37 21.89 3.05
CA ALA A 349 -11.57 21.03 3.92
C ALA A 349 -11.76 21.42 5.40
N LYS A 350 -12.13 20.46 6.26
CA LYS A 350 -12.10 20.69 7.72
C LYS A 350 -10.65 21.08 8.14
N PRO A 351 -10.46 22.00 9.10
CA PRO A 351 -9.16 22.60 9.40
C PRO A 351 -8.08 21.62 9.92
N LEU A 352 -8.46 20.44 10.43
CA LEU A 352 -7.50 19.42 10.85
C LEU A 352 -7.04 18.52 9.69
N ALA A 353 -5.72 18.48 9.46
CA ALA A 353 -5.06 17.58 8.51
C ALA A 353 -5.31 16.08 8.80
N LEU A 354 -5.74 15.73 10.01
CA LEU A 354 -6.10 14.38 10.46
C LEU A 354 -7.27 13.71 9.72
N ILE A 355 -7.97 14.43 8.82
CA ILE A 355 -9.19 13.93 8.18
C ILE A 355 -8.94 13.44 6.73
N PHE A 356 -7.78 13.75 6.12
CA PHE A 356 -7.43 13.27 4.79
C PHE A 356 -6.58 11.99 4.86
N ALA A 357 -7.23 10.85 5.10
CA ALA A 357 -6.58 9.55 5.19
C ALA A 357 -5.77 9.16 3.94
N ASN A 358 -6.15 9.69 2.78
CA ASN A 358 -5.53 9.42 1.49
C ASN A 358 -4.73 10.61 0.94
N ARG A 359 -4.40 11.63 1.74
CA ARG A 359 -3.66 12.78 1.22
C ARG A 359 -2.33 12.34 0.58
N PRO A 360 -1.92 12.95 -0.54
CA PRO A 360 -0.58 12.77 -1.06
C PRO A 360 0.46 13.26 -0.05
N ASP A 361 1.64 12.65 -0.12
CA ASP A 361 2.86 13.12 0.51
C ASP A 361 3.40 14.34 -0.27
N GLU A 362 4.42 15.00 0.26
CA GLU A 362 5.01 16.19 -0.34
C GLU A 362 5.50 15.92 -1.77
N ARG A 363 5.13 16.80 -2.71
CA ARG A 363 5.44 16.69 -4.15
C ARG A 363 5.01 15.36 -4.78
N TRP A 364 4.03 14.67 -4.19
CA TRP A 364 3.57 13.36 -4.64
C TRP A 364 4.68 12.30 -4.65
N LEU A 365 5.70 12.45 -3.83
CA LEU A 365 6.79 11.48 -3.70
C LEU A 365 6.60 10.66 -2.43
N ARG A 366 6.61 9.34 -2.59
CA ARG A 366 6.46 8.42 -1.46
C ARG A 366 7.64 8.53 -0.51
N THR A 367 7.36 8.60 0.79
CA THR A 367 8.39 8.36 1.80
C THR A 367 8.79 6.89 1.83
N ILE A 368 10.11 6.63 1.85
CA ILE A 368 10.69 5.28 1.90
C ILE A 368 11.69 5.23 3.07
N TYR A 369 11.59 4.19 3.89
CA TYR A 369 12.54 3.86 4.94
C TYR A 369 13.33 2.61 4.53
N ASP A 370 14.64 2.62 4.74
CA ASP A 370 15.45 1.40 4.64
C ASP A 370 15.30 0.52 5.89
N MET A 371 16.03 -0.60 5.94
CA MET A 371 15.96 -1.52 7.08
C MET A 371 16.52 -0.93 8.38
N ASP A 372 17.27 0.17 8.33
CA ASP A 372 17.80 0.87 9.51
C ASP A 372 16.83 2.00 9.97
N GLY A 373 15.65 2.12 9.35
CA GLY A 373 14.68 3.17 9.63
C GLY A 373 15.09 4.54 9.09
N VAL A 374 16.11 4.61 8.23
CA VAL A 374 16.59 5.86 7.65
C VAL A 374 15.73 6.22 6.44
N ARG A 375 15.17 7.43 6.46
CA ARG A 375 14.42 7.97 5.34
C ARG A 375 15.33 8.12 4.11
N LYS A 376 14.91 7.53 2.99
CA LYS A 376 15.54 7.70 1.68
C LYS A 376 14.72 8.67 0.84
N TYR A 377 15.44 9.49 0.08
CA TYR A 377 14.88 10.29 -1.01
C TYR A 377 15.22 9.53 -2.30
N LEU A 378 14.20 9.07 -3.03
CA LEU A 378 14.37 8.59 -4.40
C LEU A 378 14.12 9.72 -5.39
#